data_AF-A0A536TTS7-F1
#
_entry.id   AF-A0A536TTS7-F1
#
_cell.length_a   1.000
_cell.length_b   1.000
_cell.length_c   1.000
_cell.angle_alpha   90.00
_cell.angle_beta   90.00
_cell.angle_gamma   90.00
#
_symmetry.space_group_name_H-M   'P 1'
#
loop_
_entity.id
_entity.type
_entity.pdbx_description
1 polymer ?
#
loop_
_entity_poly.entity_id
_entity_poly.type
_entity_poly.pdbx_seq_one_letter_code
_entity_poly.pdbx_strand_id
1 'polypeptide(L)'
;MSALAFIAGVALFVAVASLWSALTHGLIWNGERPAGDPGCVMITPGEDEPEQDVALDSARRIVVARSARDVQCVAGAGPLEPASWGWLFVPLLVISIFTGRRVGFINLSSLQRYYAGYLMRSYLRASLFAEDPGVERDVRNPARADDITVDTYYNDGSLAPVHFINVTMNQTVASGSQLVQRDRKGVNVAIGPLGFSIGNRSFVKWDLKRINYNLQRCPATVIGEPDVSALPRFVKDTKLVVEPLSIGNWCAISGAAFTTGHGKGTTLGLSLLLALTNVRLGYWWNAEVEPPEPTRDEPADSPWFEKLSGGFRTQRFLLNEMLARYYGTRRSHWYLSDGGHFENTAAYELIRRRVPRIIVLDNGRDADYAFDDIANLVRKARIDLDAEIEFLTSVELSAVVDASVRKYFGTPEEFRPDHHEPVYATLARVRYLEAPEGLLLVLKPRVAGIEPLDIL
;
A
#
# COMPACT_ATOMS: atom_id res chain seq x y z
N MET A 1 20.21 9.06 8.38
CA MET A 1 20.68 8.93 6.97
C MET A 1 22.18 9.20 6.96
N SER A 2 23.00 8.38 6.30
CA SER A 2 24.44 8.66 6.17
C SER A 2 24.67 9.83 5.22
N ALA A 3 25.73 10.62 5.44
CA ALA A 3 26.10 11.74 4.55
C ALA A 3 26.24 11.29 3.08
N LEU A 4 26.67 10.04 2.87
CA LEU A 4 26.77 9.41 1.56
C LEU A 4 25.40 9.24 0.85
N ALA A 5 24.35 8.87 1.60
CA ALA A 5 23.00 8.75 1.05
C ALA A 5 22.41 10.11 0.68
N PHE A 6 22.71 11.15 1.46
CA PHE A 6 22.29 12.52 1.15
C PHE A 6 22.99 13.05 -0.11
N ILE A 7 24.32 12.88 -0.22
CA ILE A 7 25.09 13.29 -1.41
C ILE A 7 24.60 12.54 -2.66
N ALA A 8 24.38 11.23 -2.55
CA ALA A 8 23.84 10.44 -3.66
C ALA A 8 22.43 10.89 -4.07
N GLY A 9 21.58 11.24 -3.09
CA GLY A 9 20.25 11.80 -3.35
C GLY A 9 20.28 13.15 -4.06
N VAL A 10 21.14 14.07 -3.63
CA VAL A 10 21.32 15.38 -4.26
C VAL A 10 21.87 15.23 -5.68
N ALA A 11 22.87 14.37 -5.88
CA ALA A 11 23.43 14.10 -7.21
C ALA A 11 22.39 13.52 -8.16
N LEU A 12 21.56 12.59 -7.67
CA LEU A 12 20.46 12.02 -8.46
C LEU A 12 19.40 13.07 -8.80
N PHE A 13 19.02 13.92 -7.84
CA PHE A 13 18.06 14.99 -8.06
C PHE A 13 18.55 15.99 -9.12
N VAL A 14 19.81 16.43 -9.03
CA VAL A 14 20.42 17.34 -10.01
C VAL A 14 20.45 16.67 -11.39
N ALA A 15 20.87 15.40 -11.48
CA ALA A 15 20.88 14.68 -12.75
C ALA A 15 19.48 14.58 -13.39
N VAL A 16 18.45 14.27 -12.60
CA VAL A 16 17.06 14.17 -13.08
C VAL A 16 16.49 15.53 -13.47
N ALA A 17 16.73 16.58 -12.67
CA ALA A 17 16.26 17.94 -12.96
C ALA A 17 16.93 18.50 -14.22
N SER A 18 18.24 18.33 -14.37
CA SER A 18 18.99 18.69 -15.57
C SER A 18 18.49 17.91 -16.79
N LEU A 19 18.19 16.62 -16.64
CA LEU A 19 17.64 15.79 -17.71
C LEU A 19 16.23 16.26 -18.12
N TRP A 20 15.34 16.55 -17.17
CA TRP A 20 13.99 17.02 -17.46
C TRP A 20 14.00 18.39 -18.14
N SER A 21 14.82 19.32 -17.63
CA SER A 21 15.04 20.63 -18.25
C SER A 21 15.54 20.49 -19.69
N ALA A 22 16.51 19.60 -19.92
CA ALA A 22 17.07 19.35 -21.24
C ALA A 22 16.09 18.71 -22.21
N LEU A 23 15.34 17.69 -21.78
CA LEU A 23 14.30 17.05 -22.60
C LEU A 23 13.21 18.05 -22.98
N THR A 24 12.80 18.91 -22.04
CA THR A 24 11.80 19.94 -22.27
C THR A 24 12.32 20.96 -23.29
N HIS A 25 13.57 21.41 -23.17
CA HIS A 25 14.20 22.28 -24.17
C HIS A 25 14.31 21.61 -25.54
N GLY A 26 14.79 20.37 -25.60
CA GLY A 26 14.93 19.63 -26.85
C GLY A 26 13.59 19.38 -27.55
N LEU A 27 12.51 19.13 -26.80
CA LEU A 27 11.16 18.93 -27.33
C LEU A 27 10.50 20.24 -27.78
N ILE A 28 10.59 21.30 -26.97
CA ILE A 28 9.96 22.60 -27.30
C ILE A 28 10.62 23.22 -28.53
N TRP A 29 11.93 23.04 -28.67
CA TRP A 29 12.71 23.69 -29.73
C TRP A 29 13.15 22.73 -30.84
N ASN A 30 12.65 21.48 -30.87
CA ASN A 30 13.07 20.45 -31.85
C ASN A 30 14.59 20.28 -31.97
N GLY A 31 15.32 20.48 -30.87
CA GLY A 31 16.79 20.46 -30.85
C GLY A 31 17.47 21.71 -31.43
N GLU A 32 16.69 22.69 -31.89
CA GLU A 32 17.18 24.01 -32.31
C GLU A 32 17.32 24.95 -31.10
N ARG A 33 18.04 26.06 -31.29
CA ARG A 33 18.17 27.10 -30.25
C ARG A 33 16.87 27.91 -30.17
N PRO A 34 16.45 28.35 -28.97
CA PRO A 34 15.29 29.22 -28.82
C PRO A 34 15.40 30.48 -29.69
N ALA A 35 14.33 30.84 -30.38
CA ALA A 35 14.30 32.08 -31.16
C ALA A 35 14.44 33.30 -30.22
N GLY A 36 15.54 34.03 -30.33
CA GLY A 36 15.87 35.18 -29.47
C GLY A 36 16.86 34.89 -28.35
N ASP A 37 17.38 33.66 -28.23
CA ASP A 37 18.57 33.38 -27.43
C ASP A 37 19.80 34.01 -28.13
N PRO A 38 20.49 35.01 -27.52
CA PRO A 38 21.65 35.63 -28.14
C PRO A 38 22.78 34.63 -28.39
N GLY A 39 22.73 33.41 -27.82
CA GLY A 39 23.71 32.35 -28.05
C GLY A 39 25.11 32.70 -27.55
N CYS A 40 25.23 33.83 -26.86
CA CYS A 40 26.46 34.35 -26.30
C CYS A 40 26.24 34.89 -24.91
N VAL A 41 27.23 34.64 -24.07
CA VAL A 41 27.36 35.33 -22.80
C VAL A 41 27.81 36.74 -23.14
N MET A 42 26.98 37.73 -22.81
CA MET A 42 27.31 39.14 -22.97
C MET A 42 28.35 39.49 -21.91
N ILE A 43 29.63 39.50 -22.30
CA ILE A 43 30.71 39.93 -21.41
C ILE A 43 30.99 41.39 -21.73
N THR A 44 30.87 42.25 -20.72
CA THR A 44 31.39 43.61 -20.76
C THR A 44 32.89 43.54 -20.43
N PRO A 45 33.81 43.82 -21.37
CA PRO A 45 35.22 43.80 -21.06
C PRO A 45 35.55 44.87 -20.00
N GLY A 46 36.22 44.47 -18.91
CA GLY A 46 36.78 45.38 -17.89
C GLY A 46 35.88 45.72 -16.70
N GLU A 47 35.23 44.74 -16.06
CA GLU A 47 34.66 44.92 -14.71
C GLU A 47 35.74 44.97 -13.60
N ASP A 48 36.97 44.55 -13.88
CA ASP A 48 38.06 44.49 -12.89
C ASP A 48 38.92 45.77 -12.78
N GLU A 49 38.69 46.79 -13.62
CA GLU A 49 39.39 48.09 -13.52
C GLU A 49 38.43 49.26 -13.78
N PRO A 50 38.04 50.04 -12.75
CA PRO A 50 37.19 51.20 -12.90
C PRO A 50 38.04 52.45 -13.13
N GLU A 51 38.96 52.47 -14.10
CA GLU A 51 39.54 53.75 -14.53
C GLU A 51 38.58 54.40 -15.54
N GLN A 52 37.76 55.30 -15.00
CA GLN A 52 36.94 56.23 -15.75
C GLN A 52 37.87 57.28 -16.38
N ASP A 53 38.14 57.16 -17.68
CA ASP A 53 38.84 58.16 -18.49
C ASP A 53 37.96 59.41 -18.66
N VAL A 54 37.93 60.24 -17.62
CA VAL A 54 37.26 61.54 -17.61
C VAL A 54 38.33 62.61 -17.49
N ALA A 55 38.65 63.26 -18.60
CA ALA A 55 39.62 64.34 -18.66
C ALA A 55 38.94 65.68 -18.97
N LEU A 56 39.53 66.77 -18.49
CA LEU A 56 39.10 68.11 -18.86
C LEU A 56 39.90 68.57 -20.08
N ASP A 57 39.23 69.08 -21.11
CA ASP A 57 39.94 69.73 -22.22
C ASP A 57 40.60 71.04 -21.77
N SER A 58 41.39 71.66 -22.65
CA SER A 58 42.08 72.92 -22.36
C SER A 58 41.14 74.09 -22.05
N ALA A 59 39.83 73.95 -22.30
CA ALA A 59 38.78 74.90 -21.92
C ALA A 59 37.99 74.47 -20.66
N ARG A 60 38.48 73.47 -19.92
CA ARG A 60 37.89 72.89 -18.70
C ARG A 60 36.49 72.29 -18.91
N ARG A 61 36.22 71.69 -20.07
CA ARG A 61 35.01 70.89 -20.27
C ARG A 61 35.30 69.42 -20.06
N ILE A 62 34.38 68.70 -19.43
CA ILE A 62 34.49 67.27 -19.22
C ILE A 62 34.37 66.56 -20.57
N VAL A 63 35.42 65.83 -20.95
CA VAL A 63 35.45 64.98 -22.14
C VAL A 63 35.68 63.54 -21.69
N VAL A 64 34.69 62.68 -21.94
CA VAL A 64 34.76 61.24 -21.69
C VAL A 64 35.44 60.60 -22.89
N ALA A 65 36.59 59.95 -22.70
CA ALA A 65 37.28 59.28 -23.78
C ALA A 65 36.59 57.94 -24.10
N ARG A 66 36.11 57.84 -25.35
CA ARG A 66 35.51 56.68 -26.05
C ARG A 66 34.03 56.36 -25.77
N SER A 67 33.33 56.27 -26.91
CA SER A 67 32.00 55.72 -27.13
C SER A 67 31.94 54.24 -26.73
N ALA A 68 30.81 53.86 -26.11
CA ALA A 68 30.27 52.52 -25.88
C ALA A 68 31.26 51.35 -26.04
N ARG A 69 31.61 50.70 -24.91
CA ARG A 69 32.31 49.41 -24.91
C ARG A 69 31.49 48.43 -25.76
N ASP A 70 32.04 48.00 -26.90
CA ASP A 70 31.41 46.97 -27.74
C ASP A 70 31.21 45.71 -26.91
N VAL A 71 29.96 45.34 -26.68
CA VAL A 71 29.66 44.12 -25.94
C VAL A 71 30.11 42.94 -26.78
N GLN A 72 31.07 42.16 -26.27
CA GLN A 72 31.57 41.00 -26.98
C GLN A 72 30.62 39.83 -26.77
N CYS A 73 30.00 39.40 -27.88
CA CYS A 73 29.19 38.20 -27.95
C CYS A 73 30.12 36.99 -28.06
N VAL A 74 30.54 36.44 -26.91
CA VAL A 74 31.34 35.21 -26.87
C VAL A 74 30.39 34.03 -26.97
N ALA A 75 30.56 33.17 -27.99
CA ALA A 75 29.76 31.97 -28.16
C ALA A 75 29.75 31.17 -26.85
N GLY A 76 28.58 31.09 -26.22
CA GLY A 76 28.40 30.25 -25.04
C GLY A 76 28.64 28.79 -25.42
N ALA A 77 29.02 27.96 -24.44
CA ALA A 77 29.10 26.52 -24.67
C ALA A 77 27.80 26.05 -25.36
N GLY A 78 27.93 25.43 -26.53
CA GLY A 78 26.78 24.93 -27.27
C GLY A 78 25.96 23.95 -26.43
N PRO A 79 24.68 23.72 -26.76
CA PRO A 79 23.92 22.65 -26.13
C PRO A 79 24.73 21.35 -26.23
N LEU A 80 24.76 20.56 -25.14
CA LEU A 80 25.45 19.27 -25.13
C LEU A 80 25.04 18.46 -26.37
N GLU A 81 26.00 17.84 -27.05
CA GLU A 81 25.68 17.00 -28.21
C GLU A 81 24.74 15.84 -27.81
N PRO A 82 23.83 15.37 -28.71
CA PRO A 82 22.98 14.19 -28.50
C PRO A 82 23.69 12.99 -27.84
N ALA A 83 24.95 12.74 -28.23
CA ALA A 83 25.78 11.68 -27.66
C ALA A 83 26.20 11.94 -26.19
N SER A 84 26.43 13.20 -25.82
CA SER A 84 26.76 13.63 -24.46
C SER A 84 25.58 13.47 -23.50
N TRP A 85 24.34 13.59 -23.98
CA TRP A 85 23.14 13.26 -23.19
C TRP A 85 23.05 11.78 -22.85
N GLY A 86 23.47 10.90 -23.77
CA GLY A 86 23.50 9.44 -23.55
C GLY A 86 24.29 9.04 -22.30
N TRP A 87 25.39 9.75 -22.02
CA TRP A 87 26.22 9.50 -20.84
C TRP A 87 25.52 9.82 -19.50
N LEU A 88 24.52 10.73 -19.48
CA LEU A 88 23.70 10.98 -18.28
C LEU A 88 22.70 9.84 -18.02
N PHE A 89 22.30 9.10 -19.06
CA PHE A 89 21.42 7.93 -18.91
C PHE A 89 22.15 6.69 -18.43
N VAL A 90 23.46 6.56 -18.68
CA VAL A 90 24.23 5.37 -18.28
C VAL A 90 24.16 5.12 -16.76
N PRO A 91 24.42 6.09 -15.86
CA PRO A 91 24.28 5.88 -14.42
C PRO A 91 22.85 5.51 -14.00
N LEU A 92 21.84 6.19 -14.57
CA LEU A 92 20.42 5.91 -14.27
C LEU A 92 20.02 4.51 -14.72
N LEU A 93 20.47 4.09 -15.90
CA LEU A 93 20.26 2.74 -16.45
C LEU A 93 20.93 1.69 -15.58
N VAL A 94 22.17 1.92 -15.16
CA VAL A 94 22.92 1.04 -14.26
C VAL A 94 22.18 0.89 -12.93
N ILE A 95 21.81 2.00 -12.28
CA ILE A 95 21.03 1.99 -11.03
C ILE A 95 19.71 1.24 -11.23
N SER A 96 19.00 1.51 -12.34
CA SER A 96 17.73 0.87 -12.67
C SER A 96 17.88 -0.64 -12.85
N ILE A 97 18.93 -1.11 -13.51
CA ILE A 97 19.22 -2.55 -13.66
C ILE A 97 19.58 -3.17 -12.30
N PHE A 98 20.38 -2.52 -11.47
CA PHE A 98 20.78 -3.06 -10.17
C PHE A 98 19.58 -3.15 -9.21
N THR A 99 18.77 -2.10 -9.11
CA THR A 99 17.57 -2.09 -8.25
C THR A 99 16.45 -2.96 -8.83
N GLY A 100 16.36 -3.06 -10.15
CA GLY A 100 15.35 -3.83 -10.87
C GLY A 100 15.51 -5.34 -10.77
N ARG A 101 16.70 -5.84 -10.41
CA ARG A 101 16.94 -7.28 -10.14
C ARG A 101 16.36 -7.75 -8.81
N ARG A 102 16.03 -6.85 -7.89
CA ARG A 102 15.55 -7.18 -6.54
C ARG A 102 14.13 -6.65 -6.35
N VAL A 103 13.13 -7.50 -6.54
CA VAL A 103 11.70 -7.11 -6.39
C VAL A 103 11.44 -6.49 -5.01
N GLY A 104 12.05 -6.99 -3.94
CA GLY A 104 11.91 -6.42 -2.59
C GLY A 104 12.25 -4.93 -2.47
N PHE A 105 13.02 -4.35 -3.41
CA PHE A 105 13.28 -2.92 -3.46
C PHE A 105 11.98 -2.10 -3.59
N ILE A 106 10.94 -2.63 -4.24
CA ILE A 106 9.67 -1.92 -4.41
C ILE A 106 8.97 -1.60 -3.08
N ASN A 107 9.05 -2.53 -2.13
CA ASN A 107 8.48 -2.39 -0.80
C ASN A 107 9.37 -1.48 0.08
N LEU A 108 10.68 -1.43 -0.20
CA LEU A 108 11.61 -0.53 0.50
C LEU A 108 11.51 0.92 0.00
N SER A 109 11.10 1.12 -1.26
CA SER A 109 10.96 2.45 -1.85
C SER A 109 9.62 3.14 -1.54
N SER A 110 8.70 2.49 -0.83
CA SER A 110 7.41 3.07 -0.45
C SER A 110 7.35 3.52 1.02
N LEU A 111 6.31 4.28 1.37
CA LEU A 111 6.05 4.71 2.75
C LEU A 111 5.61 3.57 3.69
N GLN A 112 5.34 2.36 3.16
CA GLN A 112 4.85 1.22 3.93
C GLN A 112 5.78 0.86 5.11
N ARG A 113 7.09 0.85 4.90
CA ARG A 113 8.06 0.46 5.95
C ARG A 113 8.11 1.45 7.09
N TYR A 114 8.02 2.75 6.77
CA TYR A 114 7.92 3.79 7.78
C TYR A 114 6.61 3.62 8.56
N TYR A 115 5.48 3.52 7.86
CA TYR A 115 4.18 3.28 8.48
C TYR A 115 4.18 2.07 9.42
N ALA A 116 4.70 0.92 8.98
CA ALA A 116 4.79 -0.29 9.79
C ALA A 116 5.66 -0.10 11.04
N GLY A 117 6.82 0.54 10.91
CA GLY A 117 7.70 0.83 12.04
C GLY A 117 7.03 1.72 13.09
N TYR A 118 6.35 2.78 12.66
CA TYR A 118 5.63 3.67 13.56
C TYR A 118 4.46 2.97 14.27
N LEU A 119 3.73 2.08 13.60
CA LEU A 119 2.69 1.28 14.24
C LEU A 119 3.25 0.34 15.31
N MET A 120 4.31 -0.41 14.99
CA MET A 120 4.97 -1.30 15.95
C MET A 120 5.46 -0.51 17.17
N ARG A 121 6.11 0.64 16.93
CA ARG A 121 6.62 1.50 18.01
C ARG A 121 5.49 2.08 18.87
N SER A 122 4.39 2.52 18.26
CA SER A 122 3.29 3.18 18.98
C SER A 122 2.43 2.21 19.77
N TYR A 123 2.25 0.97 19.28
CA TYR A 123 1.31 0.02 19.86
C TYR A 123 1.99 -1.21 20.47
N LEU A 124 2.88 -1.88 19.75
CA LEU A 124 3.54 -3.10 20.25
C LEU A 124 4.61 -2.79 21.28
N ARG A 125 5.40 -1.72 21.10
CA ARG A 125 6.43 -1.34 22.08
C ARG A 125 5.83 -0.63 23.29
N ALA A 126 4.71 0.09 23.10
CA ALA A 126 4.07 0.83 24.17
C ALA A 126 3.52 -0.07 25.30
N SER A 127 3.14 -1.31 24.99
CA SER A 127 2.75 -2.28 26.02
C SER A 127 3.91 -2.60 26.99
N LEU A 128 5.17 -2.57 26.51
CA LEU A 128 6.36 -2.77 27.34
C LEU A 128 6.73 -1.52 28.17
N PHE A 129 6.26 -0.31 27.79
CA PHE A 129 6.48 0.90 28.61
C PHE A 129 5.79 0.83 29.96
N ALA A 130 4.70 0.06 30.05
CA ALA A 130 3.99 -0.18 31.30
C ALA A 130 4.79 -1.07 32.26
N GLU A 131 5.70 -1.91 31.74
CA GLU A 131 6.46 -2.89 32.51
C GLU A 131 7.85 -2.41 32.89
N ASP A 132 8.53 -1.61 32.04
CA ASP A 132 9.88 -1.13 32.30
C ASP A 132 10.02 0.40 32.08
N PRO A 133 10.21 1.19 33.16
CA PRO A 133 10.39 2.64 33.09
C PRO A 133 11.63 3.10 32.31
N GLY A 134 12.65 2.24 32.16
CA GLY A 134 13.92 2.56 31.49
C GLY A 134 13.88 2.44 29.96
N VAL A 135 12.78 1.96 29.39
CA VAL A 135 12.63 1.78 27.95
C VAL A 135 12.51 3.15 27.26
N GLU A 136 13.24 3.32 26.15
CA GLU A 136 13.14 4.51 25.29
C GLU A 136 11.68 4.73 24.85
N ARG A 137 11.12 5.89 25.20
CA ARG A 137 9.71 6.24 24.96
C ARG A 137 9.49 7.04 23.67
N ASP A 138 10.55 7.37 22.94
CA ASP A 138 10.40 8.13 21.70
C ASP A 138 9.70 7.25 20.65
N VAL A 139 8.47 7.64 20.30
CA VAL A 139 7.63 6.96 19.31
C VAL A 139 8.13 7.19 17.88
N ARG A 140 8.99 8.19 17.67
CA ARG A 140 9.50 8.57 16.33
C ARG A 140 10.66 7.71 15.85
N ASN A 141 11.22 6.89 16.74
CA ASN A 141 12.38 6.07 16.45
C ASN A 141 12.00 4.58 16.50
N PRO A 142 11.49 4.01 15.40
CA PRO A 142 11.15 2.59 15.34
C PRO A 142 12.41 1.73 15.38
N ALA A 143 12.43 0.72 16.25
CA ALA A 143 13.53 -0.20 16.41
C ALA A 143 13.16 -1.61 15.92
N ARG A 144 14.16 -2.37 15.47
CA ARG A 144 13.96 -3.78 15.09
C ARG A 144 13.44 -4.64 16.25
N ALA A 145 13.74 -4.25 17.48
CA ALA A 145 13.26 -4.91 18.69
C ALA A 145 11.77 -4.67 19.00
N ASP A 146 11.10 -3.78 18.26
CA ASP A 146 9.65 -3.55 18.39
C ASP A 146 8.83 -4.56 17.58
N ASP A 147 9.49 -5.34 16.72
CA ASP A 147 8.86 -6.30 15.83
C ASP A 147 8.78 -7.70 16.47
N ILE A 148 7.65 -8.38 16.29
CA ILE A 148 7.40 -9.73 16.84
C ILE A 148 7.12 -10.68 15.68
N THR A 149 7.95 -11.71 15.55
CA THR A 149 7.79 -12.71 14.49
C THR A 149 6.62 -13.64 14.78
N VAL A 150 6.03 -14.21 13.73
CA VAL A 150 4.85 -15.09 13.82
C VAL A 150 5.13 -16.34 14.63
N ASP A 151 6.29 -16.97 14.42
CA ASP A 151 6.73 -18.16 15.15
C ASP A 151 6.98 -17.87 16.64
N THR A 152 7.48 -16.67 16.97
CA THR A 152 7.62 -16.23 18.36
C THR A 152 6.25 -15.96 18.98
N TYR A 153 5.35 -15.28 18.25
CA TYR A 153 4.03 -14.89 18.76
C TYR A 153 3.13 -16.11 19.03
N TYR A 154 3.16 -17.12 18.14
CA TYR A 154 2.36 -18.34 18.24
C TYR A 154 3.15 -19.56 18.74
N ASN A 155 4.22 -19.34 19.51
CA ASN A 155 4.96 -20.45 20.12
C ASN A 155 4.09 -21.22 21.14
N ASP A 156 4.44 -22.48 21.42
CA ASP A 156 3.66 -23.36 22.32
C ASP A 156 3.54 -22.84 23.77
N GLY A 157 4.44 -21.95 24.21
CA GLY A 157 4.41 -21.31 25.53
C GLY A 157 3.71 -19.95 25.55
N SER A 158 3.20 -19.47 24.41
CA SER A 158 2.56 -18.18 24.28
C SER A 158 1.09 -18.27 24.70
N LEU A 159 0.68 -17.37 25.61
CA LEU A 159 -0.73 -17.16 25.96
C LEU A 159 -1.38 -16.07 25.09
N ALA A 160 -0.74 -15.74 23.97
CA ALA A 160 -1.23 -14.71 23.09
C ALA A 160 -2.58 -15.09 22.46
N PRO A 161 -3.48 -14.12 22.25
CA PRO A 161 -4.73 -14.38 21.55
C PRO A 161 -4.46 -14.84 20.11
N VAL A 162 -5.35 -15.70 19.61
CA VAL A 162 -5.35 -16.12 18.21
C VAL A 162 -5.86 -14.97 17.35
N HIS A 163 -5.00 -14.45 16.46
CA HIS A 163 -5.41 -13.40 15.52
C HIS A 163 -5.78 -13.97 14.16
N PHE A 164 -6.81 -13.38 13.56
CA PHE A 164 -7.05 -13.43 12.12
C PHE A 164 -6.89 -12.02 11.56
N ILE A 165 -5.79 -11.78 10.85
CA ILE A 165 -5.45 -10.47 10.31
C ILE A 165 -5.95 -10.42 8.86
N ASN A 166 -6.94 -9.56 8.61
CA ASN A 166 -7.57 -9.45 7.30
C ASN A 166 -6.79 -8.54 6.36
N VAL A 167 -6.50 -8.99 5.16
CA VAL A 167 -5.86 -8.20 4.09
C VAL A 167 -6.56 -8.47 2.77
N THR A 168 -6.51 -7.50 1.86
CA THR A 168 -7.07 -7.64 0.52
C THR A 168 -5.96 -7.97 -0.47
N MET A 169 -6.07 -9.10 -1.17
CA MET A 169 -5.25 -9.36 -2.34
C MET A 169 -5.90 -8.71 -3.56
N ASN A 170 -5.23 -7.72 -4.14
CA ASN A 170 -5.74 -6.97 -5.28
C ASN A 170 -5.64 -7.79 -6.57
N GLN A 171 -6.69 -7.74 -7.37
CA GLN A 171 -6.78 -8.46 -8.63
C GLN A 171 -7.68 -7.70 -9.61
N THR A 172 -7.07 -6.87 -10.45
CA THR A 172 -7.75 -6.11 -11.51
C THR A 172 -7.64 -6.77 -12.88
N VAL A 173 -6.67 -7.67 -13.06
CA VAL A 173 -6.50 -8.48 -14.26
C VAL A 173 -7.16 -9.84 -14.03
N ALA A 174 -8.21 -10.15 -14.79
CA ALA A 174 -9.05 -11.33 -14.57
C ALA A 174 -8.28 -12.67 -14.74
N SER A 175 -8.66 -13.68 -13.95
CA SER A 175 -8.10 -15.05 -13.98
C SER A 175 -8.91 -16.03 -14.86
N GLY A 176 -9.96 -15.57 -15.54
CA GLY A 176 -10.86 -16.42 -16.34
C GLY A 176 -11.91 -15.62 -17.11
N SER A 177 -12.94 -16.31 -17.63
CA SER A 177 -14.09 -15.78 -18.39
C SER A 177 -14.54 -14.40 -17.90
N GLN A 178 -14.91 -13.50 -18.83
CA GLN A 178 -15.38 -12.13 -18.54
C GLN A 178 -16.65 -12.06 -17.66
N LEU A 179 -17.21 -13.21 -17.27
CA LEU A 179 -18.39 -13.36 -16.41
C LEU A 179 -18.08 -13.32 -14.90
N VAL A 180 -16.82 -13.42 -14.46
CA VAL A 180 -16.48 -13.39 -13.03
C VAL A 180 -16.35 -11.93 -12.54
N GLN A 181 -17.06 -11.62 -11.45
CA GLN A 181 -17.38 -10.28 -10.92
C GLN A 181 -16.21 -9.27 -10.96
N ARG A 182 -16.17 -8.47 -12.04
CA ARG A 182 -15.20 -7.39 -12.28
C ARG A 182 -15.23 -6.27 -11.23
N ASP A 183 -16.30 -6.17 -10.45
CA ASP A 183 -16.50 -5.05 -9.53
C ASP A 183 -15.72 -5.19 -8.22
N ARG A 184 -15.31 -6.40 -7.83
CA ARG A 184 -14.63 -6.63 -6.54
C ARG A 184 -13.16 -6.20 -6.57
N LYS A 185 -12.49 -6.39 -7.72
CA LYS A 185 -11.06 -6.06 -7.96
C LYS A 185 -10.08 -6.56 -6.88
N GLY A 186 -10.48 -7.57 -6.10
CA GLY A 186 -9.69 -8.16 -5.03
C GLY A 186 -10.43 -9.29 -4.32
N VAL A 187 -9.67 -10.09 -3.58
CA VAL A 187 -10.17 -11.22 -2.78
C VAL A 187 -9.70 -11.11 -1.35
N ASN A 188 -10.49 -11.65 -0.43
CA ASN A 188 -10.11 -11.72 0.98
C ASN A 188 -8.95 -12.68 1.19
N VAL A 189 -7.97 -12.25 1.97
CA VAL A 189 -6.92 -13.10 2.54
C VAL A 189 -6.88 -12.85 4.04
N ALA A 190 -7.05 -13.89 4.85
CA ALA A 190 -6.94 -13.76 6.30
C ALA A 190 -5.76 -14.58 6.82
N ILE A 191 -4.80 -13.90 7.43
CA ILE A 191 -3.61 -14.51 8.03
C ILE A 191 -3.96 -14.98 9.43
N GLY A 192 -3.68 -16.24 9.75
CA GLY A 192 -3.91 -16.84 11.06
C GLY A 192 -2.73 -17.68 11.53
N PRO A 193 -2.81 -18.31 12.71
CA PRO A 193 -1.67 -19.00 13.34
C PRO A 193 -1.15 -20.22 12.56
N LEU A 194 -2.02 -20.87 11.78
CA LEU A 194 -1.67 -22.09 11.02
C LEU A 194 -1.42 -21.82 9.53
N GLY A 195 -1.55 -20.57 9.09
CA GLY A 195 -1.34 -20.16 7.70
C GLY A 195 -2.30 -19.06 7.31
N PHE A 196 -2.90 -19.15 6.13
CA PHE A 196 -3.86 -18.14 5.67
C PHE A 196 -5.01 -18.74 4.89
N SER A 197 -6.15 -18.06 4.89
CA SER A 197 -7.25 -18.37 3.99
C SER A 197 -7.22 -17.44 2.79
N ILE A 198 -7.71 -17.88 1.63
CA ILE A 198 -7.78 -17.10 0.41
C ILE A 198 -9.01 -17.44 -0.42
N GLY A 199 -9.76 -16.42 -0.85
CA GLY A 199 -11.06 -16.65 -1.51
C GLY A 199 -11.99 -17.48 -0.62
N ASN A 200 -13.06 -18.06 -1.14
CA ASN A 200 -14.17 -18.52 -0.29
C ASN A 200 -13.90 -19.85 0.46
N ARG A 201 -13.16 -20.78 -0.15
CA ARG A 201 -13.01 -22.18 0.33
C ARG A 201 -11.57 -22.68 0.42
N SER A 202 -10.58 -21.82 0.21
CA SER A 202 -9.18 -22.24 0.17
C SER A 202 -8.46 -21.85 1.44
N PHE A 203 -7.75 -22.81 2.02
CA PHE A 203 -6.86 -22.58 3.15
C PHE A 203 -5.46 -23.02 2.74
N VAL A 204 -4.45 -22.33 3.26
CA VAL A 204 -3.06 -22.63 3.04
C VAL A 204 -2.42 -22.76 4.40
N LYS A 205 -1.84 -23.93 4.67
CA LYS A 205 -1.14 -24.23 5.92
C LYS A 205 0.34 -23.94 5.76
N TRP A 206 0.91 -23.09 6.61
CA TRP A 206 2.37 -22.91 6.66
C TRP A 206 3.05 -23.91 7.61
N ASP A 207 4.33 -24.16 7.40
CA ASP A 207 5.18 -24.92 8.31
C ASP A 207 6.08 -23.96 9.10
N LEU A 208 5.58 -23.50 10.24
CA LEU A 208 6.30 -22.56 11.12
C LEU A 208 7.64 -23.12 11.61
N LYS A 209 7.79 -24.45 11.73
CA LYS A 209 9.06 -25.07 12.18
C LYS A 209 10.17 -24.96 11.13
N ARG A 210 9.79 -24.70 9.87
CA ARG A 210 10.71 -24.58 8.73
C ARG A 210 10.83 -23.14 8.23
N ILE A 211 10.37 -22.16 9.01
CA ILE A 211 10.49 -20.76 8.66
C ILE A 211 11.96 -20.34 8.62
N ASN A 212 12.35 -19.58 7.60
CA ASN A 212 13.69 -19.02 7.48
C ASN A 212 13.61 -17.55 7.07
N TYR A 213 13.73 -16.66 8.06
CA TYR A 213 13.72 -15.22 7.87
C TYR A 213 14.93 -14.69 7.08
N ASN A 214 16.08 -15.36 7.13
CA ASN A 214 17.26 -14.94 6.36
C ASN A 214 17.07 -15.21 4.86
N LEU A 215 16.43 -16.33 4.52
CA LEU A 215 16.11 -16.69 3.14
C LEU A 215 14.79 -16.10 2.67
N GLN A 216 13.98 -15.52 3.57
CA GLN A 216 12.61 -15.05 3.31
C GLN A 216 11.73 -16.16 2.74
N ARG A 217 11.77 -17.34 3.38
CA ARG A 217 11.04 -18.53 2.93
C ARG A 217 10.33 -19.23 4.08
N CYS A 218 9.07 -19.55 3.87
CA CYS A 218 8.28 -20.44 4.72
C CYS A 218 7.55 -21.43 3.82
N PRO A 219 7.81 -22.74 3.93
CA PRO A 219 7.05 -23.76 3.21
C PRO A 219 5.59 -23.73 3.62
N ALA A 220 4.69 -23.90 2.65
CA ALA A 220 3.27 -23.97 2.88
C ALA A 220 2.59 -24.94 1.92
N THR A 221 1.39 -25.40 2.27
CA THR A 221 0.62 -26.36 1.48
C THR A 221 -0.85 -25.96 1.48
N VAL A 222 -1.49 -26.01 0.32
CA VAL A 222 -2.94 -25.79 0.22
C VAL A 222 -3.68 -26.94 0.89
N ILE A 223 -4.55 -26.61 1.84
CA ILE A 223 -5.44 -27.54 2.53
C ILE A 223 -6.90 -27.18 2.15
N GLY A 224 -7.67 -28.16 1.71
CA GLY A 224 -9.09 -27.98 1.33
C GLY A 224 -9.35 -28.11 -0.17
N GLU A 225 -10.60 -27.88 -0.57
CA GLU A 225 -11.08 -27.93 -1.95
C GLU A 225 -11.33 -26.49 -2.46
N PRO A 226 -10.30 -25.86 -3.03
CA PRO A 226 -10.36 -24.49 -3.50
C PRO A 226 -11.29 -24.34 -4.71
N ASP A 227 -11.88 -23.15 -4.85
CA ASP A 227 -12.61 -22.80 -6.07
C ASP A 227 -11.62 -22.63 -7.22
N VAL A 228 -11.48 -23.68 -8.03
CA VAL A 228 -10.56 -23.75 -9.16
C VAL A 228 -10.87 -22.68 -10.22
N SER A 229 -12.10 -22.15 -10.26
CA SER A 229 -12.47 -21.07 -11.19
C SER A 229 -11.86 -19.72 -10.79
N ALA A 230 -11.75 -19.45 -9.49
CA ALA A 230 -11.18 -18.23 -8.94
C ALA A 230 -9.67 -18.35 -8.68
N LEU A 231 -9.20 -19.54 -8.31
CA LEU A 231 -7.84 -19.79 -7.84
C LEU A 231 -7.25 -21.05 -8.53
N PRO A 232 -7.06 -21.05 -9.86
CA PRO A 232 -6.73 -22.26 -10.63
C PRO A 232 -5.40 -22.92 -10.27
N ARG A 233 -4.52 -22.23 -9.54
CA ARG A 233 -3.20 -22.73 -9.10
C ARG A 233 -3.16 -23.20 -7.67
N PHE A 234 -4.20 -22.88 -6.90
CA PHE A 234 -4.34 -23.34 -5.54
C PHE A 234 -5.26 -24.53 -5.67
N VAL A 235 -4.70 -25.72 -5.84
CA VAL A 235 -5.44 -26.99 -5.76
C VAL A 235 -4.99 -27.68 -4.47
N LYS A 236 -5.80 -28.59 -3.94
CA LYS A 236 -5.43 -29.37 -2.76
C LYS A 236 -4.03 -29.99 -2.94
N ASP A 237 -3.22 -29.93 -1.89
CA ASP A 237 -1.85 -30.47 -1.82
C ASP A 237 -0.82 -29.74 -2.71
N THR A 238 -1.19 -28.64 -3.37
CA THR A 238 -0.23 -27.74 -4.00
C THR A 238 0.73 -27.20 -2.93
N LYS A 239 2.04 -27.31 -3.19
CA LYS A 239 3.09 -26.77 -2.32
C LYS A 239 3.40 -25.33 -2.70
N LEU A 240 3.69 -24.52 -1.70
CA LEU A 240 4.09 -23.13 -1.84
C LEU A 240 5.31 -22.82 -0.99
N VAL A 241 6.03 -21.77 -1.39
CA VAL A 241 6.98 -21.06 -0.54
C VAL A 241 6.52 -19.62 -0.44
N VAL A 242 6.18 -19.21 0.78
CA VAL A 242 5.69 -17.87 1.08
C VAL A 242 6.75 -17.06 1.81
N GLU A 243 6.74 -15.75 1.60
CA GLU A 243 7.57 -14.80 2.33
C GLU A 243 7.06 -14.69 3.79
N PRO A 244 7.91 -14.96 4.80
CA PRO A 244 7.52 -14.83 6.19
C PRO A 244 7.57 -13.36 6.62
N LEU A 245 6.40 -12.80 6.95
CA LEU A 245 6.29 -11.48 7.56
C LEU A 245 6.02 -11.61 9.06
N SER A 246 6.39 -10.58 9.81
CA SER A 246 6.10 -10.46 11.25
C SER A 246 4.64 -10.07 11.50
N ILE A 247 4.17 -10.22 12.74
CA ILE A 247 2.81 -9.80 13.13
C ILE A 247 2.61 -8.30 12.90
N GLY A 248 3.60 -7.48 13.26
CA GLY A 248 3.53 -6.03 13.04
C GLY A 248 3.41 -5.66 11.56
N ASN A 249 4.12 -6.38 10.68
CA ASN A 249 4.02 -6.14 9.23
C ASN A 249 2.64 -6.56 8.70
N TRP A 250 2.08 -7.68 9.16
CA TRP A 250 0.73 -8.09 8.79
C TRP A 250 -0.32 -7.07 9.24
N CYS A 251 -0.24 -6.59 10.48
CA CYS A 251 -1.13 -5.53 10.97
C CYS A 251 -0.99 -4.23 10.17
N ALA A 252 0.24 -3.84 9.81
CA ALA A 252 0.46 -2.67 8.98
C ALA A 252 -0.12 -2.82 7.57
N ILE A 253 -0.01 -3.99 6.95
CA ILE A 253 -0.64 -4.24 5.64
C ILE A 253 -2.16 -4.20 5.76
N SER A 254 -2.71 -4.75 6.86
CA SER A 254 -4.15 -4.77 7.15
C SER A 254 -4.78 -3.38 7.28
N GLY A 255 -4.03 -2.37 7.75
CA GLY A 255 -4.47 -0.97 7.84
C GLY A 255 -3.99 -0.05 6.72
N ALA A 256 -3.49 -0.62 5.60
CA ALA A 256 -2.88 0.14 4.50
C ALA A 256 -3.93 0.82 3.58
N ALA A 257 -4.77 1.70 4.13
CA ALA A 257 -5.91 2.31 3.45
C ALA A 257 -5.52 3.16 2.21
N PHE A 258 -4.38 3.86 2.27
CA PHE A 258 -3.88 4.68 1.16
C PHE A 258 -2.84 3.93 0.33
N THR A 259 -3.28 3.43 -0.82
CA THR A 259 -2.43 2.59 -1.67
C THR A 259 -2.95 2.54 -3.10
N THR A 260 -2.10 2.15 -4.05
CA THR A 260 -2.47 2.09 -5.48
C THR A 260 -3.45 0.95 -5.78
N GLY A 261 -3.59 -0.03 -4.88
CA GLY A 261 -4.54 -1.14 -4.97
C GLY A 261 -5.60 -1.04 -3.89
N HIS A 262 -6.72 -0.37 -4.19
CA HIS A 262 -7.80 -0.04 -3.26
C HIS A 262 -9.01 -0.98 -3.45
N GLY A 263 -8.78 -2.27 -3.76
CA GLY A 263 -9.84 -3.26 -4.03
C GLY A 263 -10.90 -2.71 -4.99
N LYS A 264 -12.18 -2.74 -4.59
CA LYS A 264 -13.32 -2.25 -5.40
C LYS A 264 -13.14 -0.82 -5.93
N GLY A 265 -12.52 0.06 -5.13
CA GLY A 265 -12.30 1.47 -5.47
C GLY A 265 -11.04 1.72 -6.30
N THR A 266 -10.33 0.68 -6.73
CA THR A 266 -9.16 0.84 -7.59
C THR A 266 -9.54 1.48 -8.92
N THR A 267 -9.01 2.67 -9.18
CA THR A 267 -9.11 3.39 -10.46
C THR A 267 -7.72 3.74 -10.98
N LEU A 268 -7.58 3.85 -12.30
CA LEU A 268 -6.30 4.20 -12.93
C LEU A 268 -5.78 5.56 -12.45
N GLY A 269 -6.66 6.57 -12.39
CA GLY A 269 -6.30 7.92 -11.98
C GLY A 269 -5.78 7.99 -10.54
N LEU A 270 -6.49 7.36 -9.60
CA LEU A 270 -6.06 7.30 -8.20
C LEU A 270 -4.74 6.52 -8.05
N SER A 271 -4.62 5.39 -8.75
CA SER A 271 -3.40 4.55 -8.69
C SER A 271 -2.18 5.31 -9.22
N LEU A 272 -2.33 6.03 -10.33
CA LEU A 272 -1.28 6.87 -10.89
C LEU A 272 -0.89 8.00 -9.93
N LEU A 273 -1.86 8.71 -9.35
CA LEU A 273 -1.63 9.80 -8.39
C LEU A 273 -0.86 9.30 -7.16
N LEU A 274 -1.31 8.19 -6.56
CA LEU A 274 -0.68 7.62 -5.37
C LEU A 274 0.71 7.07 -5.68
N ALA A 275 0.90 6.47 -6.86
CA ALA A 275 2.22 6.01 -7.30
C ALA A 275 3.20 7.17 -7.50
N LEU A 276 2.78 8.25 -8.17
CA LEU A 276 3.62 9.43 -8.43
C LEU A 276 3.96 10.22 -7.15
N THR A 277 3.04 10.26 -6.18
CA THR A 277 3.27 10.89 -4.87
C THR A 277 3.94 9.96 -3.85
N ASN A 278 4.21 8.71 -4.23
CA ASN A 278 4.75 7.65 -3.38
C ASN A 278 3.90 7.34 -2.12
N VAL A 279 2.62 7.69 -2.12
CA VAL A 279 1.65 7.31 -1.07
C VAL A 279 1.15 5.90 -1.36
N ARG A 280 2.02 4.91 -1.12
CA ARG A 280 1.79 3.50 -1.46
C ARG A 280 2.04 2.62 -0.24
N LEU A 281 1.02 2.48 0.61
CA LEU A 281 1.11 1.67 1.84
C LEU A 281 0.93 0.17 1.58
N GLY A 282 0.52 -0.22 0.37
CA GLY A 282 0.40 -1.63 -0.02
C GLY A 282 1.76 -2.34 -0.06
N TYR A 283 1.69 -3.67 -0.15
CA TYR A 283 2.87 -4.54 -0.08
C TYR A 283 2.84 -5.61 -1.17
N TRP A 284 3.94 -5.76 -1.91
CA TRP A 284 4.13 -6.90 -2.79
C TRP A 284 4.65 -8.09 -1.99
N TRP A 285 3.77 -9.04 -1.69
CA TRP A 285 4.07 -10.25 -0.94
C TRP A 285 4.38 -11.41 -1.87
N ASN A 286 5.45 -12.16 -1.60
CA ASN A 286 5.79 -13.34 -2.41
C ASN A 286 5.12 -14.61 -1.87
N ALA A 287 4.30 -15.25 -2.70
CA ALA A 287 3.69 -16.56 -2.51
C ALA A 287 3.88 -17.40 -3.79
N GLU A 288 4.99 -18.14 -3.84
CA GLU A 288 5.40 -18.91 -5.01
C GLU A 288 4.95 -20.38 -4.92
N VAL A 289 4.46 -20.95 -6.01
CA VAL A 289 4.06 -22.37 -6.09
C VAL A 289 5.28 -23.25 -6.41
N GLU A 290 5.38 -24.44 -5.79
CA GLU A 290 6.46 -25.41 -6.02
C GLU A 290 5.97 -26.71 -6.70
N PRO A 291 6.61 -27.16 -7.81
CA PRO A 291 7.70 -26.49 -8.51
C PRO A 291 7.23 -25.18 -9.16
N PRO A 292 8.14 -24.22 -9.40
CA PRO A 292 7.80 -22.98 -10.08
C PRO A 292 7.33 -23.30 -11.51
N GLU A 293 6.03 -23.50 -11.67
CA GLU A 293 5.44 -23.71 -12.98
C GLU A 293 5.46 -22.37 -13.73
N PRO A 294 5.91 -22.35 -15.00
CA PRO A 294 5.86 -21.15 -15.80
C PRO A 294 4.42 -20.65 -15.81
N THR A 295 4.23 -19.39 -15.43
CA THR A 295 2.95 -18.69 -15.50
C THR A 295 2.42 -18.85 -16.94
N ARG A 296 1.41 -19.70 -17.15
CA ARG A 296 0.86 -20.00 -18.49
C ARG A 296 0.64 -18.74 -19.34
N ASP A 297 0.98 -18.87 -20.61
CA ASP A 297 1.11 -17.87 -21.69
C ASP A 297 0.16 -16.66 -21.62
N GLU A 298 0.63 -15.55 -21.04
CA GLU A 298 0.43 -14.25 -21.72
C GLU A 298 1.32 -14.28 -22.96
N PRO A 299 0.95 -13.65 -24.10
CA PRO A 299 1.74 -13.74 -25.34
C PRO A 299 3.18 -13.49 -24.95
N ALA A 300 4.02 -14.52 -25.12
CA ALA A 300 5.36 -14.51 -24.61
C ALA A 300 6.00 -13.22 -25.10
N ASP A 301 6.20 -12.29 -24.17
CA ASP A 301 7.17 -11.23 -24.36
C ASP A 301 8.41 -12.01 -24.80
N SER A 302 8.86 -11.75 -26.03
CA SER A 302 9.83 -12.59 -26.70
C SER A 302 10.97 -12.96 -25.74
N PRO A 303 11.59 -14.16 -25.81
CA PRO A 303 12.61 -14.58 -24.84
C PRO A 303 13.74 -13.55 -24.64
N TRP A 304 13.97 -12.69 -25.64
CA TRP A 304 14.86 -11.52 -25.53
C TRP A 304 14.31 -10.41 -24.63
N PHE A 305 13.02 -10.08 -24.71
CA PHE A 305 12.32 -9.13 -23.86
C PHE A 305 12.24 -9.61 -22.41
N GLU A 306 12.06 -10.92 -22.15
CA GLU A 306 12.15 -11.46 -20.78
C GLU A 306 13.56 -11.35 -20.20
N LYS A 307 14.59 -11.66 -20.99
CA LYS A 307 15.99 -11.47 -20.57
C LYS A 307 16.34 -10.00 -20.33
N LEU A 308 15.86 -9.10 -21.19
CA LEU A 308 16.08 -7.65 -21.08
C LEU A 308 15.32 -7.07 -19.87
N SER A 309 14.05 -7.47 -19.69
CA SER A 309 13.19 -7.04 -18.56
C SER A 309 13.55 -7.69 -17.23
N GLY A 310 14.37 -8.76 -17.22
CA GLY A 310 14.92 -9.35 -16.00
C GLY A 310 15.74 -8.35 -15.17
N GLY A 311 16.35 -7.36 -15.82
CA GLY A 311 17.00 -6.22 -15.16
C GLY A 311 16.02 -5.17 -14.62
N PHE A 312 14.76 -5.17 -15.05
CA PHE A 312 13.77 -4.13 -14.77
C PHE A 312 12.51 -4.65 -14.06
N ARG A 313 12.62 -5.73 -13.28
CA ARG A 313 11.45 -6.35 -12.63
C ARG A 313 10.75 -5.37 -11.68
N THR A 314 11.51 -4.66 -10.86
CA THR A 314 10.97 -3.66 -9.92
C THR A 314 10.20 -2.55 -10.64
N GLN A 315 10.76 -2.04 -11.73
CA GLN A 315 10.15 -1.01 -12.56
C GLN A 315 8.86 -1.52 -13.20
N ARG A 316 8.82 -2.79 -13.62
CA ARG A 316 7.59 -3.43 -14.10
C ARG A 316 6.52 -3.49 -13.02
N PHE A 317 6.85 -3.81 -11.78
CA PHE A 317 5.88 -3.79 -10.68
C PHE A 317 5.42 -2.36 -10.35
N LEU A 318 6.31 -1.38 -10.39
CA LEU A 318 5.95 0.04 -10.22
C LEU A 318 5.00 0.51 -11.34
N LEU A 319 5.30 0.16 -12.59
CA LEU A 319 4.42 0.44 -13.73
C LEU A 319 3.07 -0.26 -13.59
N ASN A 320 3.05 -1.50 -13.08
CA ASN A 320 1.79 -2.19 -12.79
C ASN A 320 0.97 -1.45 -11.73
N GLU A 321 1.60 -0.95 -10.66
CA GLU A 321 0.90 -0.10 -9.67
C GLU A 321 0.37 1.18 -10.30
N MET A 322 1.18 1.91 -11.09
CA MET A 322 0.76 3.13 -11.80
C MET A 322 -0.41 2.88 -12.75
N LEU A 323 -0.42 1.71 -13.41
CA LEU A 323 -1.45 1.33 -14.37
C LEU A 323 -2.63 0.57 -13.74
N ALA A 324 -2.67 0.45 -12.41
CA ALA A 324 -3.69 -0.29 -11.68
C ALA A 324 -3.84 -1.77 -12.12
N ARG A 325 -2.71 -2.44 -12.43
CA ARG A 325 -2.65 -3.82 -12.93
C ARG A 325 -2.18 -4.80 -11.85
N TYR A 326 -3.12 -5.51 -11.26
CA TYR A 326 -2.87 -6.52 -10.24
C TYR A 326 -3.33 -7.88 -10.74
N TYR A 327 -2.43 -8.85 -10.69
CA TYR A 327 -2.63 -10.17 -11.30
C TYR A 327 -3.14 -11.22 -10.30
N GLY A 328 -3.15 -10.90 -9.00
CA GLY A 328 -3.48 -11.85 -7.94
C GLY A 328 -2.67 -13.15 -8.05
N THR A 329 -3.35 -14.28 -7.90
CA THR A 329 -2.77 -15.63 -7.90
C THR A 329 -2.22 -16.09 -9.24
N ARG A 330 -2.37 -15.32 -10.33
CA ARG A 330 -1.72 -15.60 -11.62
C ARG A 330 -0.21 -15.39 -11.58
N ARG A 331 0.31 -14.71 -10.56
CA ARG A 331 1.75 -14.48 -10.36
C ARG A 331 2.12 -14.83 -8.92
N SER A 332 3.40 -15.04 -8.67
CA SER A 332 3.90 -15.34 -7.31
C SER A 332 3.87 -14.11 -6.41
N HIS A 333 3.94 -12.89 -6.97
CA HIS A 333 3.92 -11.67 -6.17
C HIS A 333 2.52 -11.06 -6.16
N TRP A 334 1.94 -10.97 -4.97
CA TRP A 334 0.59 -10.49 -4.72
C TRP A 334 0.65 -9.09 -4.15
N TYR A 335 -0.17 -8.19 -4.68
CA TYR A 335 -0.31 -6.86 -4.09
C TYR A 335 -1.35 -6.89 -2.99
N LEU A 336 -0.89 -6.82 -1.75
CA LEU A 336 -1.72 -6.81 -0.56
C LEU A 336 -1.99 -5.38 -0.10
N SER A 337 -3.23 -5.14 0.31
CA SER A 337 -3.67 -3.88 0.89
C SER A 337 -4.62 -4.09 2.05
N ASP A 338 -5.16 -2.98 2.57
CA ASP A 338 -6.11 -2.94 3.68
C ASP A 338 -7.21 -4.00 3.55
N GLY A 339 -7.55 -4.68 4.66
CA GLY A 339 -8.65 -5.65 4.70
C GLY A 339 -10.00 -5.03 4.33
N GLY A 340 -10.22 -3.76 4.70
CA GLY A 340 -11.42 -2.99 4.41
C GLY A 340 -11.67 -2.72 2.93
N HIS A 341 -10.65 -2.84 2.07
CA HIS A 341 -10.87 -2.78 0.62
C HIS A 341 -11.71 -3.96 0.08
N PHE A 342 -11.77 -5.07 0.83
CA PHE A 342 -12.70 -6.17 0.61
C PHE A 342 -13.89 -6.10 1.58
N GLU A 343 -13.62 -6.14 2.89
CA GLU A 343 -14.62 -6.20 3.97
C GLU A 343 -13.98 -5.70 5.28
N ASN A 344 -14.55 -4.66 5.88
CA ASN A 344 -13.91 -3.84 6.92
C ASN A 344 -14.19 -4.29 8.37
N THR A 345 -15.18 -5.16 8.58
CA THR A 345 -15.58 -5.63 9.92
C THR A 345 -14.74 -6.80 10.43
N ALA A 346 -13.98 -7.46 9.54
CA ALA A 346 -13.25 -8.71 9.75
C ALA A 346 -14.12 -9.92 10.16
N ALA A 347 -15.44 -9.74 10.29
CA ALA A 347 -16.38 -10.79 10.70
C ALA A 347 -16.52 -11.87 9.63
N TYR A 348 -16.26 -11.55 8.37
CA TYR A 348 -16.37 -12.46 7.25
C TYR A 348 -15.63 -13.79 7.51
N GLU A 349 -14.43 -13.71 8.11
CA GLU A 349 -13.59 -14.89 8.34
C GLU A 349 -14.07 -15.78 9.51
N LEU A 350 -14.76 -15.16 10.48
CA LEU A 350 -15.40 -15.84 11.60
C LEU A 350 -16.68 -16.53 11.14
N ILE A 351 -17.46 -15.89 10.27
CA ILE A 351 -18.65 -16.48 9.62
C ILE A 351 -18.24 -17.67 8.77
N ARG A 352 -17.15 -17.56 7.98
CA ARG A 352 -16.62 -18.69 7.20
C ARG A 352 -16.30 -19.92 8.07
N ARG A 353 -15.78 -19.69 9.28
CA ARG A 353 -15.49 -20.73 10.28
C ARG A 353 -16.71 -21.19 11.07
N ARG A 354 -17.88 -20.60 10.82
CA ARG A 354 -19.14 -20.90 11.51
C ARG A 354 -18.98 -20.74 13.03
N VAL A 355 -18.29 -19.68 13.44
CA VAL A 355 -18.10 -19.37 14.86
C VAL A 355 -19.48 -19.11 15.49
N PRO A 356 -19.83 -19.77 16.61
CA PRO A 356 -21.19 -19.73 17.14
C PRO A 356 -21.57 -18.37 17.76
N ARG A 357 -20.57 -17.59 18.19
CA ARG A 357 -20.76 -16.27 18.81
C ARG A 357 -19.70 -15.32 18.27
N ILE A 358 -20.15 -14.26 17.61
CA ILE A 358 -19.29 -13.27 16.97
C ILE A 358 -19.64 -11.91 17.56
N ILE A 359 -18.62 -11.17 18.00
CA ILE A 359 -18.77 -9.78 18.43
C ILE A 359 -18.01 -8.92 17.43
N VAL A 360 -18.71 -7.97 16.83
CA VAL A 360 -18.16 -7.02 15.84
C VAL A 360 -18.15 -5.66 16.48
N LEU A 361 -17.00 -5.00 16.41
CA LEU A 361 -16.84 -3.60 16.76
C LEU A 361 -16.79 -2.81 15.45
N ASP A 362 -17.93 -2.27 15.01
CA ASP A 362 -18.00 -1.48 13.78
C ASP A 362 -17.54 -0.04 14.06
N ASN A 363 -16.24 0.16 13.90
CA ASN A 363 -15.57 1.45 14.06
C ASN A 363 -15.32 2.16 12.72
N GLY A 364 -15.98 1.73 11.64
CA GLY A 364 -15.91 2.38 10.34
C GLY A 364 -16.48 3.79 10.41
N ARG A 365 -15.89 4.74 9.65
CA ARG A 365 -16.40 6.11 9.57
C ARG A 365 -17.77 6.10 8.90
N ASP A 366 -18.81 6.35 9.68
CA ASP A 366 -20.21 6.28 9.24
C ASP A 366 -21.02 7.39 9.94
N ALA A 367 -20.94 8.61 9.39
CA ALA A 367 -21.53 9.79 10.03
C ALA A 367 -23.06 9.73 10.08
N ASP A 368 -23.67 9.04 9.11
CA ASP A 368 -25.12 8.94 8.96
C ASP A 368 -25.69 7.62 9.48
N TYR A 369 -24.85 6.76 10.08
CA TYR A 369 -25.21 5.40 10.51
C TYR A 369 -25.90 4.60 9.40
N ALA A 370 -25.35 4.64 8.19
CA ALA A 370 -25.85 3.92 7.02
C ALA A 370 -25.49 2.43 7.04
N PHE A 371 -24.55 2.01 7.89
CA PHE A 371 -24.09 0.62 8.03
C PHE A 371 -23.55 0.01 6.74
N ASP A 372 -22.86 0.80 5.89
CA ASP A 372 -22.32 0.33 4.61
C ASP A 372 -21.38 -0.89 4.76
N ASP A 373 -20.55 -0.90 5.80
CA ASP A 373 -19.62 -2.01 6.10
C ASP A 373 -20.37 -3.29 6.48
N ILE A 374 -21.39 -3.19 7.33
CA ILE A 374 -22.25 -4.30 7.72
C ILE A 374 -23.10 -4.79 6.53
N ALA A 375 -23.68 -3.89 5.75
CA ALA A 375 -24.40 -4.24 4.53
C ALA A 375 -23.49 -4.95 3.51
N ASN A 376 -22.21 -4.54 3.45
CA ASN A 376 -21.21 -5.23 2.64
C ASN A 376 -20.90 -6.63 3.16
N LEU A 377 -20.77 -6.81 4.47
CA LEU A 377 -20.62 -8.12 5.12
C LEU A 377 -21.82 -9.03 4.83
N VAL A 378 -23.05 -8.56 5.04
CA VAL A 378 -24.30 -9.33 4.80
C VAL A 378 -24.34 -9.85 3.36
N ARG A 379 -24.09 -8.98 2.39
CA ARG A 379 -24.09 -9.34 0.97
C ARG A 379 -23.02 -10.38 0.64
N LYS A 380 -21.82 -10.23 1.21
CA LYS A 380 -20.69 -11.14 0.97
C LYS A 380 -20.89 -12.48 1.65
N ALA A 381 -21.40 -12.52 2.87
CA ALA A 381 -21.76 -13.75 3.57
C ALA A 381 -22.78 -14.56 2.76
N ARG A 382 -23.81 -13.91 2.22
CA ARG A 382 -24.82 -14.54 1.37
C ARG A 382 -24.23 -15.12 0.08
N ILE A 383 -23.49 -14.31 -0.68
CA ILE A 383 -22.99 -14.70 -2.01
C ILE A 383 -21.85 -15.69 -1.93
N ASP A 384 -20.94 -15.53 -0.95
CA ASP A 384 -19.68 -16.27 -0.94
C ASP A 384 -19.70 -17.50 -0.04
N LEU A 385 -20.50 -17.47 1.03
CA LEU A 385 -20.48 -18.46 2.12
C LEU A 385 -21.82 -19.17 2.30
N ASP A 386 -22.83 -18.84 1.49
CA ASP A 386 -24.20 -19.32 1.64
C ASP A 386 -24.74 -19.11 3.07
N ALA A 387 -24.40 -17.96 3.67
CA ALA A 387 -24.74 -17.59 5.04
C ALA A 387 -25.64 -16.35 5.05
N GLU A 388 -26.81 -16.46 5.68
CA GLU A 388 -27.78 -15.36 5.82
C GLU A 388 -27.63 -14.68 7.18
N ILE A 389 -27.49 -13.36 7.18
CA ILE A 389 -27.41 -12.55 8.41
C ILE A 389 -28.73 -11.78 8.55
N GLU A 390 -29.42 -12.00 9.67
CA GLU A 390 -30.73 -11.41 9.93
C GLU A 390 -30.76 -10.72 11.29
N PHE A 391 -30.99 -9.41 11.27
CA PHE A 391 -31.10 -8.61 12.48
C PHE A 391 -32.39 -8.92 13.24
N LEU A 392 -32.28 -9.00 14.56
CA LEU A 392 -33.42 -9.26 15.43
C LEU A 392 -34.33 -8.04 15.47
N THR A 393 -35.63 -8.29 15.43
CA THR A 393 -36.66 -7.27 15.66
C THR A 393 -36.68 -6.80 17.12
N SER A 394 -37.29 -5.65 17.40
CA SER A 394 -37.39 -5.11 18.76
C SER A 394 -38.08 -6.07 19.74
N VAL A 395 -39.02 -6.91 19.27
CA VAL A 395 -39.70 -7.96 20.05
C VAL A 395 -38.75 -9.11 20.37
N GLU A 396 -37.99 -9.59 19.38
CA GLU A 396 -37.02 -10.66 19.56
C GLU A 396 -35.88 -10.22 20.48
N LEU A 397 -35.40 -8.98 20.35
CA LEU A 397 -34.40 -8.39 21.25
C LEU A 397 -34.88 -8.43 22.71
N SER A 398 -36.13 -8.04 22.98
CA SER A 398 -36.69 -8.07 24.34
C SER A 398 -36.86 -9.49 24.90
N ALA A 399 -36.91 -10.51 24.04
CA ALA A 399 -36.99 -11.90 24.47
C ALA A 399 -35.62 -12.51 24.81
N VAL A 400 -34.53 -12.02 24.19
CA VAL A 400 -33.19 -12.62 24.33
C VAL A 400 -32.19 -11.76 25.11
N VAL A 401 -32.42 -10.45 25.18
CA VAL A 401 -31.56 -9.49 25.90
C VAL A 401 -32.14 -9.25 27.28
N ASP A 402 -31.28 -9.30 28.31
CA ASP A 402 -31.69 -9.00 29.68
C ASP A 402 -32.27 -7.58 29.81
N ALA A 403 -33.32 -7.43 30.61
CA ALA A 403 -34.04 -6.18 30.77
C ALA A 403 -33.16 -5.03 31.27
N SER A 404 -32.09 -5.31 32.03
CA SER A 404 -31.17 -4.29 32.56
C SER A 404 -30.35 -3.58 31.47
N VAL A 405 -30.09 -4.26 30.36
CA VAL A 405 -29.25 -3.75 29.25
C VAL A 405 -30.03 -3.55 27.96
N ARG A 406 -31.29 -3.97 27.87
CA ARG A 406 -32.15 -3.87 26.67
C ARG A 406 -32.21 -2.47 26.06
N LYS A 407 -32.13 -1.41 26.87
CA LYS A 407 -32.10 -0.01 26.42
C LYS A 407 -30.90 0.35 25.53
N TYR A 408 -29.82 -0.44 25.60
CA TYR A 408 -28.63 -0.25 24.77
C TYR A 408 -28.68 -0.99 23.43
N PHE A 409 -29.71 -1.80 23.23
CA PHE A 409 -29.91 -2.62 22.05
C PHE A 409 -31.03 -2.05 21.19
N GLY A 410 -30.85 -2.06 19.88
CA GLY A 410 -31.87 -1.59 18.94
C GLY A 410 -31.79 -2.28 17.59
N THR A 411 -32.77 -2.01 16.75
CA THR A 411 -32.69 -2.41 15.33
C THR A 411 -31.76 -1.44 14.58
N PRO A 412 -31.20 -1.83 13.42
CA PRO A 412 -30.34 -0.95 12.63
C PRO A 412 -30.97 0.43 12.33
N GLU A 413 -32.29 0.50 12.18
CA GLU A 413 -33.03 1.74 11.91
C GLU A 413 -33.07 2.71 13.10
N GLU A 414 -32.83 2.23 14.32
CA GLU A 414 -32.82 3.05 15.55
C GLU A 414 -31.46 3.75 15.77
N PHE A 415 -30.46 3.47 14.93
CA PHE A 415 -29.15 4.11 15.01
C PHE A 415 -29.07 5.46 14.29
N ARG A 416 -30.16 5.94 13.69
CA ARG A 416 -30.16 7.18 12.92
C ARG A 416 -29.66 8.37 13.77
N PRO A 417 -28.99 9.36 13.15
CA PRO A 417 -28.42 10.51 13.87
C PRO A 417 -29.43 11.30 14.71
N ASP A 418 -30.71 11.34 14.30
CA ASP A 418 -31.81 12.01 14.98
C ASP A 418 -32.38 11.23 16.18
N HIS A 419 -32.00 9.97 16.34
CA HIS A 419 -32.41 9.14 17.48
C HIS A 419 -31.49 9.40 18.68
N HIS A 420 -32.02 10.01 19.74
CA HIS A 420 -31.22 10.40 20.93
C HIS A 420 -31.16 9.32 22.01
N GLU A 421 -31.78 8.16 21.81
CA GLU A 421 -31.70 7.08 22.78
C GLU A 421 -30.31 6.41 22.75
N PRO A 422 -29.86 5.86 23.90
CA PRO A 422 -28.51 5.30 24.05
C PRO A 422 -28.40 3.92 23.40
N VAL A 423 -28.68 3.79 22.10
CA VAL A 423 -28.59 2.54 21.35
C VAL A 423 -27.18 2.38 20.78
N TYR A 424 -26.44 1.37 21.26
CA TYR A 424 -25.05 1.10 20.84
C TYR A 424 -24.85 -0.28 20.23
N ALA A 425 -25.82 -1.17 20.39
CA ALA A 425 -25.71 -2.56 20.02
C ALA A 425 -26.91 -3.03 19.19
N THR A 426 -26.66 -3.95 18.26
CA THR A 426 -27.71 -4.72 17.61
C THR A 426 -27.30 -6.18 17.55
N LEU A 427 -28.29 -7.08 17.50
CA LEU A 427 -28.06 -8.52 17.39
C LEU A 427 -28.56 -9.00 16.03
N ALA A 428 -27.84 -9.95 15.45
CA ALA A 428 -28.27 -10.71 14.29
C ALA A 428 -28.05 -12.21 14.49
N ARG A 429 -28.90 -13.01 13.85
CA ARG A 429 -28.69 -14.45 13.67
C ARG A 429 -27.95 -14.68 12.37
N VAL A 430 -26.99 -15.61 12.38
CA VAL A 430 -26.31 -16.06 11.18
C VAL A 430 -26.78 -17.48 10.88
N ARG A 431 -27.57 -17.63 9.82
CA ARG A 431 -28.11 -18.92 9.38
C ARG A 431 -27.19 -19.54 8.33
N TYR A 432 -26.83 -20.80 8.54
CA TYR A 432 -26.00 -21.59 7.64
C TYR A 432 -26.81 -22.77 7.11
N LEU A 433 -26.57 -23.20 5.87
CA LEU A 433 -27.29 -24.35 5.28
C LEU A 433 -27.06 -25.68 6.02
N GLU A 434 -25.83 -25.93 6.48
CA GLU A 434 -25.40 -27.22 7.03
C GLU A 434 -24.65 -27.05 8.36
N ALA A 435 -25.06 -26.07 9.18
CA ALA A 435 -24.48 -25.86 10.50
C ALA A 435 -25.46 -25.19 11.46
N PRO A 436 -25.24 -25.32 12.78
CA PRO A 436 -26.00 -24.59 13.77
C PRO A 436 -25.94 -23.08 13.53
N GLU A 437 -27.02 -22.38 13.86
CA GLU A 437 -27.07 -20.92 13.78
C GLU A 437 -26.00 -20.28 14.69
N GLY A 438 -25.39 -19.21 14.19
CA GLY A 438 -24.51 -18.34 14.95
C GLY A 438 -25.24 -17.09 15.45
N LEU A 439 -24.70 -16.47 16.51
CA LEU A 439 -25.15 -15.17 17.00
C LEU A 439 -24.08 -14.12 16.73
N LEU A 440 -24.49 -12.99 16.13
CA LEU A 440 -23.66 -11.85 15.81
C LEU A 440 -24.11 -10.64 16.63
N LEU A 441 -23.25 -10.16 17.52
CA LEU A 441 -23.40 -8.89 18.23
C LEU A 441 -22.63 -7.83 17.50
N VAL A 442 -23.30 -6.79 17.02
CA VAL A 442 -22.67 -5.62 16.40
C VAL A 442 -22.73 -4.47 17.39
N LEU A 443 -21.56 -3.97 17.78
CA LEU A 443 -21.40 -2.75 18.55
C LEU A 443 -21.03 -1.63 17.59
N LYS A 444 -21.86 -0.59 17.55
CA LYS A 444 -21.67 0.60 16.72
C LYS A 444 -21.52 1.80 17.66
N PRO A 445 -20.29 2.29 17.88
CA PRO A 445 -20.08 3.47 18.70
C PRO A 445 -20.84 4.66 18.14
N ARG A 446 -21.50 5.41 19.02
CA ARG A 446 -22.17 6.67 18.71
C ARG A 446 -22.05 7.62 19.89
N VAL A 447 -22.39 8.88 19.65
CA VAL A 447 -22.58 9.87 20.72
C VAL A 447 -24.09 10.07 20.89
N ALA A 448 -24.64 9.62 22.02
CA ALA A 448 -26.07 9.65 22.32
C ALA A 448 -26.44 10.60 23.49
N GLY A 449 -25.48 11.40 23.97
CA GLY A 449 -25.70 12.42 25.01
C GLY A 449 -25.55 11.90 26.44
N ILE A 450 -25.20 10.63 26.64
CA ILE A 450 -24.89 10.04 27.95
C ILE A 450 -23.39 9.85 28.18
N GLU A 451 -22.57 10.19 27.18
CA GLU A 451 -21.13 10.15 27.26
C GLU A 451 -20.61 11.22 28.23
N PRO A 452 -19.42 11.04 28.83
CA PRO A 452 -18.85 12.05 29.71
C PRO A 452 -18.48 13.33 28.95
N LEU A 453 -18.35 14.44 29.68
CA LEU A 453 -18.16 15.79 29.13
C LEU A 453 -16.92 15.95 28.24
N ASP A 454 -15.92 15.09 28.37
CA ASP A 454 -14.72 15.10 27.52
C ASP A 454 -14.94 14.47 26.14
N ILE A 455 -16.07 13.78 25.93
CA ILE A 455 -16.47 13.16 24.66
C ILE A 455 -17.56 13.97 23.93
N LEU A 456 -18.43 14.66 24.67
CA LEU A 456 -19.48 15.56 24.15
C LEU A 456 -18.90 16.92 23.71
#